data_AF-A0A970XUL2-F1
#
_entry.id   AF-A0A970XUL2-F1
#
_cell.length_a   1.000
_cell.length_b   1.000
_cell.length_c   1.000
_cell.angle_alpha   90.00
_cell.angle_beta   90.00
_cell.angle_gamma   90.00
#
_symmetry.space_group_name_H-M   'P 1'
#
loop_
_entity.id
_entity.type
_entity.pdbx_description
1 polymer ?
#
loop_
_entity_poly.entity_id
_entity_poly.type
_entity_poly.pdbx_seq_one_letter_code
_entity_poly.pdbx_strand_id
1 'polypeptide(L)'
;MEPTTNAASAPGRVERAGARVRALADRIVELLGHRAVVIATLVLFVVGALLIALTARESQYDEPYHLGIIELYAQQWGPRLENTDAALGLGDVQFYGSFLFHWLASFPYRILAALGVEGFALLVWMRVLSIALVVATLVVWRRLMLELHPSRPVANVTTLLLATIPLLPFLAATVTYDNLLLLLTGCYFLAVVQLVKTGGASTRLWLVSLALGMFASVTKYSFVPVFAVVTVYLVLVHGAGWWRAVRANGALGVEGEAAPARRLALPGALLVVGIALVISRYVVNLLRFGTPSPDCADVATVDYCRAWAPWDRNYGLDPGFDDLDPKFSDALVVLFTEWLPGIASTLGFVGVKSGEQIVSSAGSALSREWFYLAMILVLVAALLFGRVVPLALRVPLWLALIVHSALLFWVNYTDLLTLGLLMAYSARYFFPYLPYLLLLAVAGTAFALRRTRPDSRVMALGLLAAALVMATQGGGAIGFFAVAEPHWVHPESPLAGLAEVLHRIADRIVMLGY
;
A
#
# COMPACT_ATOMS: atom_id res chain seq x y z
N MET A 1 -72.87 25.04 -2.26
CA MET A 1 -71.48 25.02 -2.78
C MET A 1 -70.87 23.71 -2.33
N GLU A 2 -70.99 22.68 -3.17
CA GLU A 2 -70.32 21.40 -2.93
C GLU A 2 -68.89 21.46 -3.47
N PRO A 3 -67.89 21.02 -2.70
CA PRO A 3 -66.51 20.98 -3.17
C PRO A 3 -66.35 19.81 -4.15
N THR A 4 -66.01 20.14 -5.40
CA THR A 4 -65.65 19.18 -6.41
C THR A 4 -64.39 18.41 -5.98
N THR A 5 -64.56 17.13 -5.65
CA THR A 5 -63.46 16.21 -5.37
C THR A 5 -62.70 15.93 -6.66
N ASN A 6 -61.52 16.55 -6.80
CA ASN A 6 -60.58 16.26 -7.88
C ASN A 6 -60.12 14.80 -7.78
N ALA A 7 -60.49 13.99 -8.77
CA ALA A 7 -60.01 12.62 -8.91
C ALA A 7 -58.50 12.63 -9.16
N ALA A 8 -57.72 12.15 -8.19
CA ALA A 8 -56.28 12.00 -8.32
C ALA A 8 -55.97 11.02 -9.46
N SER A 9 -55.33 11.51 -10.53
CA SER A 9 -54.89 10.68 -11.64
C SER A 9 -53.85 9.67 -11.16
N ALA A 10 -54.03 8.41 -11.54
CA ALA A 10 -53.09 7.35 -11.17
C ALA A 10 -51.69 7.66 -11.74
N PRO A 11 -50.60 7.44 -10.98
CA PRO A 11 -49.26 7.77 -11.40
C PRO A 11 -48.90 7.07 -12.72
N GLY A 12 -48.32 7.85 -13.64
CA GLY A 12 -47.95 7.41 -14.98
C GLY A 12 -46.98 6.22 -14.95
N ARG A 13 -46.93 5.42 -16.02
CA ARG A 13 -45.99 4.28 -16.14
C ARG A 13 -44.53 4.69 -15.87
N VAL A 14 -44.14 5.90 -16.27
CA VAL A 14 -42.79 6.46 -16.08
C VAL A 14 -42.47 6.67 -14.59
N GLU A 15 -43.39 7.22 -13.82
CA GLU A 15 -43.21 7.45 -12.38
C GLU A 15 -43.08 6.12 -11.61
N ARG A 16 -43.89 5.11 -11.99
CA ARG A 16 -43.80 3.77 -11.42
C ARG A 16 -42.47 3.08 -11.73
N ALA A 17 -41.95 3.23 -12.95
CA ALA A 17 -40.63 2.72 -13.32
C ALA A 17 -39.50 3.40 -12.52
N GLY A 18 -39.53 4.73 -12.42
CA GLY A 18 -38.56 5.50 -11.63
C GLY A 18 -38.58 5.12 -10.14
N ALA A 19 -39.76 4.91 -9.56
CA ALA A 19 -39.89 4.47 -8.17
C ALA A 19 -39.26 3.08 -7.91
N ARG A 20 -39.48 2.11 -8.81
CA ARG A 20 -38.87 0.76 -8.71
C ARG A 20 -37.35 0.82 -8.79
N VAL A 21 -36.83 1.62 -9.72
CA VAL A 21 -35.40 1.82 -9.92
C VAL A 21 -34.74 2.44 -8.69
N ARG A 22 -35.37 3.48 -8.11
CA ARG A 22 -34.90 4.10 -6.86
C ARG A 22 -34.88 3.11 -5.69
N ALA A 23 -35.93 2.30 -5.54
CA ALA A 23 -36.03 1.31 -4.47
C ALA A 23 -34.97 0.20 -4.60
N LEU A 24 -34.72 -0.28 -5.83
CA LEU A 24 -33.67 -1.27 -6.09
C LEU A 24 -32.29 -0.73 -5.70
N ALA A 25 -31.98 0.50 -6.09
CA ALA A 25 -30.69 1.08 -5.81
C ALA A 25 -30.49 1.43 -4.33
N ASP A 26 -31.56 1.80 -3.60
CA ASP A 26 -31.51 1.92 -2.14
C ASP A 26 -31.10 0.61 -1.47
N ARG A 27 -31.75 -0.50 -1.87
CA ARG A 27 -31.41 -1.83 -1.35
C ARG A 27 -29.96 -2.21 -1.61
N ILE A 28 -29.41 -1.79 -2.75
CA ILE A 28 -28.02 -2.10 -3.10
C ILE A 28 -27.04 -1.23 -2.32
N VAL A 29 -27.32 0.05 -2.14
CA VAL A 29 -26.52 0.91 -1.26
C VAL A 29 -26.56 0.39 0.18
N GLU A 30 -27.72 -0.07 0.66
CA GLU A 30 -27.89 -0.70 1.96
C GLU A 30 -27.07 -2.00 2.07
N LEU A 31 -27.17 -2.88 1.07
CA LEU A 31 -26.39 -4.11 0.98
C LEU A 31 -24.88 -3.81 1.01
N LEU A 32 -24.42 -2.84 0.21
CA LEU A 32 -23.02 -2.40 0.19
C LEU A 32 -22.57 -1.82 1.53
N GLY A 33 -23.46 -1.19 2.28
CA GLY A 33 -23.19 -0.69 3.62
C GLY A 33 -23.15 -1.78 4.69
N HIS A 34 -23.56 -3.00 4.37
CA HIS A 34 -23.66 -4.11 5.30
C HIS A 34 -22.27 -4.64 5.72
N ARG A 35 -22.17 -5.15 6.95
CA ARG A 35 -20.91 -5.73 7.47
C ARG A 35 -20.48 -7.00 6.74
N ALA A 36 -21.45 -7.74 6.20
CA ALA A 36 -21.17 -8.96 5.43
C ALA A 36 -20.34 -8.68 4.17
N VAL A 37 -20.50 -7.51 3.53
CA VAL A 37 -19.73 -7.17 2.32
C VAL A 37 -18.24 -7.07 2.63
N VAL A 38 -17.84 -6.34 3.68
CA VAL A 38 -16.42 -6.27 4.07
C VAL A 38 -15.89 -7.62 4.50
N ILE A 39 -16.66 -8.42 5.25
CA ILE A 39 -16.22 -9.77 5.65
C ILE A 39 -16.00 -10.64 4.41
N ALA A 40 -16.93 -10.63 3.45
CA ALA A 40 -16.80 -11.37 2.20
C ALA A 40 -15.58 -10.90 1.39
N THR A 41 -15.36 -9.58 1.27
CA THR A 41 -14.16 -9.02 0.63
C THR A 41 -12.88 -9.54 1.29
N LEU A 42 -12.79 -9.50 2.62
CA LEU A 42 -11.60 -9.97 3.34
C LEU A 42 -11.39 -11.48 3.19
N VAL A 43 -12.47 -12.28 3.25
CA VAL A 43 -12.40 -13.72 3.04
C VAL A 43 -11.93 -14.05 1.63
N LEU A 44 -12.51 -13.42 0.60
CA LEU A 44 -12.09 -13.61 -0.80
C LEU A 44 -10.63 -13.22 -1.01
N PHE A 45 -10.20 -12.10 -0.42
CA PHE A 45 -8.81 -11.66 -0.44
C PHE A 45 -7.87 -12.69 0.19
N VAL A 46 -8.20 -13.16 1.40
CA VAL A 46 -7.39 -14.16 2.13
C VAL A 46 -7.31 -15.47 1.35
N VAL A 47 -8.43 -15.97 0.84
CA VAL A 47 -8.45 -17.20 0.04
C VAL A 47 -7.59 -17.03 -1.21
N GLY A 48 -7.74 -15.93 -1.94
CA GLY A 48 -6.93 -15.64 -3.12
C GLY A 48 -5.43 -15.56 -2.81
N ALA A 49 -5.05 -14.82 -1.78
CA ALA A 49 -3.64 -14.69 -1.39
C ALA A 49 -3.06 -16.02 -0.85
N LEU A 50 -3.84 -16.82 -0.10
CA LEU A 50 -3.41 -18.14 0.36
C LEU A 50 -3.21 -19.10 -0.81
N LEU A 51 -4.09 -19.09 -1.82
CA LEU A 51 -3.91 -19.89 -3.03
C LEU A 51 -2.58 -19.55 -3.72
N ILE A 52 -2.23 -18.26 -3.85
CA ILE A 52 -0.93 -17.85 -4.40
C ILE A 52 0.21 -18.31 -3.48
N ALA A 53 0.12 -18.07 -2.17
CA ALA A 53 1.18 -18.39 -1.22
C ALA A 53 1.51 -19.90 -1.19
N LEU A 54 0.49 -20.74 -1.32
CA LEU A 54 0.59 -22.21 -1.34
C LEU A 54 1.02 -22.79 -2.69
N THR A 55 1.06 -21.98 -3.76
CA THR A 55 1.35 -22.46 -5.12
C THR A 55 2.61 -21.86 -5.72
N ALA A 56 2.81 -20.55 -5.59
CA ALA A 56 3.86 -19.84 -6.30
C ALA A 56 5.26 -20.18 -5.77
N ARG A 57 6.25 -20.22 -6.67
CA ARG A 57 7.67 -20.06 -6.34
C ARG A 57 7.93 -18.69 -5.69
N GLU A 58 9.16 -18.49 -5.25
CA GLU A 58 9.62 -17.19 -4.74
C GLU A 58 9.29 -16.07 -5.73
N SER A 59 8.78 -14.96 -5.21
CA SER A 59 8.28 -13.82 -5.96
C SER A 59 9.43 -12.98 -6.52
N GLN A 60 9.19 -12.35 -7.68
CA GLN A 60 10.12 -11.38 -8.28
C GLN A 60 10.38 -10.14 -7.42
N TYR A 61 9.55 -9.93 -6.39
CA TYR A 61 9.57 -8.76 -5.52
C TYR A 61 10.60 -8.89 -4.39
N ASP A 62 11.81 -9.29 -4.75
CA ASP A 62 12.98 -9.41 -3.86
C ASP A 62 12.74 -10.37 -2.69
N GLU A 63 11.85 -11.37 -2.85
CA GLU A 63 11.49 -12.30 -1.77
C GLU A 63 12.68 -13.11 -1.24
N PRO A 64 13.59 -13.65 -2.09
CA PRO A 64 14.78 -14.34 -1.61
C PRO A 64 15.70 -13.42 -0.80
N TYR A 65 15.82 -12.15 -1.22
CA TYR A 65 16.59 -11.13 -0.50
C TYR A 65 15.98 -10.85 0.88
N HIS A 66 14.66 -10.72 0.97
CA HIS A 66 13.99 -10.51 2.25
C HIS A 66 14.13 -11.71 3.18
N LEU A 67 13.98 -12.94 2.66
CA LEU A 67 14.12 -14.17 3.44
C LEU A 67 15.56 -14.36 3.94
N GLY A 68 16.56 -14.13 3.10
CA GLY A 68 17.98 -14.22 3.50
C GLY A 68 18.32 -13.29 4.66
N ILE A 69 17.86 -12.03 4.63
CA ILE A 69 18.08 -11.10 5.75
C ILE A 69 17.31 -11.52 7.01
N ILE A 70 16.10 -12.07 6.86
CA ILE A 70 15.31 -12.61 7.98
C ILE A 70 16.06 -13.77 8.66
N GLU A 71 16.64 -14.67 7.86
CA GLU A 71 17.44 -15.80 8.33
C GLU A 71 18.70 -15.34 9.09
N LEU A 72 19.39 -14.32 8.59
CA LEU A 72 20.52 -13.71 9.32
C LEU A 72 20.09 -13.11 10.66
N TYR A 73 18.98 -12.36 10.69
CA TYR A 73 18.45 -11.86 11.95
C TYR A 73 17.99 -12.99 12.88
N ALA A 74 17.58 -14.16 12.36
CA ALA A 74 17.17 -15.30 13.17
C ALA A 74 18.32 -15.87 14.00
N GLN A 75 19.57 -15.59 13.62
CA GLN A 75 20.76 -15.99 14.39
C GLN A 75 21.05 -15.08 15.60
N GLN A 76 20.31 -13.98 15.78
CA GLN A 76 20.54 -13.03 16.87
C GLN A 76 19.26 -12.35 17.39
N TRP A 77 19.37 -11.64 18.52
CA TRP A 77 18.23 -10.90 19.10
C TRP A 77 18.24 -9.41 18.76
N GLY A 78 19.42 -8.83 18.56
CA GLY A 78 19.60 -7.40 18.32
C GLY A 78 19.17 -6.95 16.92
N PRO A 79 18.77 -5.67 16.77
CA PRO A 79 18.34 -5.09 15.50
C PRO A 79 19.51 -4.64 14.59
N ARG A 80 20.74 -5.11 14.83
CA ARG A 80 21.94 -4.69 14.11
C ARG A 80 22.69 -5.89 13.57
N LEU A 81 22.71 -6.04 12.25
CA LEU A 81 23.58 -6.98 11.55
C LEU A 81 24.93 -6.33 11.23
N GLU A 82 25.91 -7.18 10.93
CA GLU A 82 27.22 -6.80 10.41
C GLU A 82 27.36 -7.35 8.98
N ASN A 83 28.10 -6.62 8.13
CA ASN A 83 28.41 -7.07 6.78
C ASN A 83 29.49 -8.16 6.89
N THR A 84 29.07 -9.42 6.91
CA THR A 84 29.91 -10.61 7.02
C THR A 84 29.78 -11.48 5.78
N ASP A 85 30.61 -12.52 5.64
CA ASP A 85 30.51 -13.46 4.52
C ASP A 85 29.13 -14.14 4.43
N ALA A 86 28.45 -14.33 5.56
CA ALA A 86 27.09 -14.86 5.60
C ALA A 86 26.04 -13.92 4.97
N ALA A 87 26.35 -12.63 4.85
CA ALA A 87 25.50 -11.62 4.22
C ALA A 87 25.85 -11.35 2.75
N LEU A 88 26.83 -12.08 2.17
CA LEU A 88 27.16 -11.97 0.75
C LEU A 88 25.92 -12.22 -0.12
N GLY A 89 25.71 -11.34 -1.08
CA GLY A 89 24.54 -11.37 -1.96
C GLY A 89 23.31 -10.62 -1.44
N LEU A 90 23.33 -10.14 -0.19
CA LEU A 90 22.23 -9.38 0.42
C LEU A 90 22.51 -7.88 0.53
N GLY A 91 23.59 -7.40 -0.10
CA GLY A 91 23.99 -5.99 -0.07
C GLY A 91 24.44 -5.53 1.32
N ASP A 92 24.37 -4.21 1.56
CA ASP A 92 24.59 -3.67 2.89
C ASP A 92 23.43 -4.06 3.82
N VAL A 93 23.73 -4.77 4.90
CA VAL A 93 22.78 -5.10 5.97
C VAL A 93 23.10 -4.34 7.26
N GLN A 94 24.31 -3.78 7.35
CA GLN A 94 24.84 -3.15 8.55
C GLN A 94 24.43 -1.69 8.70
N PHE A 95 24.39 -0.91 7.62
CA PHE A 95 24.00 0.51 7.66
C PHE A 95 22.65 0.77 6.98
N TYR A 96 22.07 -0.25 6.36
CA TYR A 96 20.76 -0.17 5.73
C TYR A 96 19.65 0.26 6.68
N GLY A 97 18.90 1.28 6.24
CA GLY A 97 17.86 1.90 7.06
C GLY A 97 16.55 1.14 7.12
N SER A 98 16.30 0.18 6.22
CA SER A 98 14.99 -0.48 6.06
C SER A 98 15.00 -1.91 6.62
N PHE A 99 15.30 -2.04 7.92
CA PHE A 99 15.57 -3.34 8.56
C PHE A 99 14.44 -3.84 9.48
N LEU A 100 13.49 -2.97 9.87
CA LEU A 100 12.53 -3.29 10.95
C LEU A 100 11.68 -4.51 10.61
N PHE A 101 11.22 -4.63 9.37
CA PHE A 101 10.47 -5.80 8.92
C PHE A 101 11.26 -7.09 9.10
N HIS A 102 12.50 -7.13 8.61
CA HIS A 102 13.32 -8.33 8.66
C HIS A 102 13.63 -8.74 10.10
N TRP A 103 13.96 -7.77 10.96
CA TRP A 103 14.18 -8.03 12.38
C TRP A 103 12.92 -8.58 13.06
N LEU A 104 11.73 -8.00 12.83
CA LEU A 104 10.49 -8.49 13.42
C LEU A 104 10.06 -9.86 12.86
N ALA A 105 10.26 -10.10 11.56
CA ALA A 105 9.93 -11.37 10.91
C ALA A 105 10.89 -12.50 11.31
N SER A 106 12.09 -12.19 11.80
CA SER A 106 13.03 -13.19 12.33
C SER A 106 12.53 -13.94 13.56
N PHE A 107 11.62 -13.35 14.34
CA PHE A 107 11.06 -13.99 15.53
C PHE A 107 10.11 -15.15 15.19
N PRO A 108 9.06 -14.98 14.36
CA PRO A 108 8.25 -16.10 13.92
C PRO A 108 9.06 -17.09 13.08
N TYR A 109 10.01 -16.63 12.27
CA TYR A 109 10.93 -17.52 11.54
C TYR A 109 11.67 -18.48 12.50
N ARG A 110 12.29 -17.95 13.57
CA ARG A 110 12.97 -18.76 14.59
C ARG A 110 12.06 -19.80 15.22
N ILE A 111 10.83 -19.43 15.55
CA ILE A 111 9.86 -20.33 16.16
C ILE A 111 9.54 -21.48 15.20
N LEU A 112 9.29 -21.18 13.92
CA LEU A 112 8.99 -22.18 12.89
C LEU A 112 10.19 -23.11 12.64
N ALA A 113 11.39 -22.55 12.50
CA ALA A 113 12.61 -23.34 12.34
C ALA A 113 12.87 -24.25 13.55
N ALA A 114 12.65 -23.77 14.78
CA ALA A 114 12.77 -24.58 15.99
C ALA A 114 11.72 -25.71 16.09
N LEU A 115 10.60 -25.59 15.38
CA LEU A 115 9.59 -26.63 15.23
C LEU A 115 9.90 -27.61 14.08
N GLY A 116 11.05 -27.47 13.40
CA GLY A 116 11.44 -28.30 12.27
C GLY A 116 10.71 -27.98 10.97
N VAL A 117 10.14 -26.76 10.84
CA VAL A 117 9.53 -26.29 9.60
C VAL A 117 10.64 -25.77 8.67
N GLU A 118 10.80 -26.39 7.50
CA GLU A 118 11.87 -26.08 6.55
C GLU A 118 11.33 -25.88 5.12
N GLY A 119 12.19 -25.42 4.21
CA GLY A 119 11.93 -25.34 2.78
C GLY A 119 10.66 -24.57 2.41
N PHE A 120 9.86 -25.15 1.51
CA PHE A 120 8.63 -24.51 1.02
C PHE A 120 7.59 -24.28 2.13
N ALA A 121 7.50 -25.18 3.12
CA ALA A 121 6.57 -25.01 4.23
C ALA A 121 6.89 -23.76 5.06
N LEU A 122 8.18 -23.51 5.31
CA LEU A 122 8.65 -22.31 6.02
C LEU A 122 8.31 -21.04 5.23
N LEU A 123 8.57 -21.03 3.93
CA LEU A 123 8.19 -19.94 3.02
C LEU A 123 6.68 -19.64 3.10
N VAL A 124 5.84 -20.67 2.99
CA VAL A 124 4.37 -20.53 3.08
C VAL A 124 3.97 -19.88 4.40
N TRP A 125 4.52 -20.30 5.54
CA TRP A 125 4.18 -19.70 6.83
C TRP A 125 4.61 -18.23 6.93
N MET A 126 5.77 -17.87 6.38
CA MET A 126 6.21 -16.47 6.30
C MET A 126 5.31 -15.63 5.38
N ARG A 127 4.77 -16.22 4.31
CA ARG A 127 3.75 -15.57 3.47
C ARG A 127 2.41 -15.44 4.19
N VAL A 128 1.99 -16.40 5.01
CA VAL A 128 0.78 -16.29 5.86
C VAL A 128 0.90 -15.10 6.82
N LEU A 129 2.07 -14.87 7.40
CA LEU A 129 2.34 -13.66 8.20
C LEU A 129 2.16 -12.38 7.36
N SER A 130 2.68 -12.37 6.14
CA SER A 130 2.51 -11.26 5.19
C SER A 130 1.05 -10.99 4.83
N ILE A 131 0.27 -12.05 4.57
CA ILE A 131 -1.18 -11.97 4.33
C ILE A 131 -1.88 -11.36 5.55
N ALA A 132 -1.54 -11.78 6.77
CA ALA A 132 -2.13 -11.23 7.98
C ALA A 132 -1.85 -9.72 8.14
N LEU A 133 -0.64 -9.26 7.80
CA LEU A 133 -0.30 -7.83 7.79
C LEU A 133 -1.13 -7.03 6.77
N VAL A 134 -1.35 -7.57 5.57
CA VAL A 134 -2.16 -6.90 4.54
C VAL A 134 -3.67 -6.95 4.88
N VAL A 135 -4.17 -8.02 5.49
CA VAL A 135 -5.55 -8.05 6.00
C VAL A 135 -5.75 -7.01 7.10
N ALA A 136 -4.80 -6.92 8.05
CA ALA A 136 -4.83 -5.87 9.07
C ALA A 136 -4.79 -4.47 8.44
N THR A 137 -3.99 -4.29 7.38
CA THR A 137 -3.95 -3.06 6.57
C THR A 137 -5.34 -2.73 6.04
N LEU A 138 -6.05 -3.66 5.39
CA LEU A 138 -7.40 -3.42 4.86
C LEU A 138 -8.39 -3.01 5.96
N VAL A 139 -8.30 -3.62 7.14
CA VAL A 139 -9.14 -3.28 8.31
C VAL A 139 -8.84 -1.87 8.83
N VAL A 140 -7.55 -1.53 8.99
CA VAL A 140 -7.11 -0.20 9.47
C VAL A 140 -7.50 0.88 8.47
N TRP A 141 -7.27 0.65 7.17
CA TRP A 141 -7.64 1.59 6.13
C TRP A 141 -9.15 1.79 6.03
N ARG A 142 -9.94 0.73 6.18
CA ARG A 142 -11.41 0.89 6.27
C ARG A 142 -11.81 1.75 7.45
N ARG A 143 -11.17 1.60 8.60
CA ARG A 143 -11.42 2.47 9.76
C ARG A 143 -11.03 3.92 9.46
N LEU A 144 -9.87 4.15 8.86
CA LEU A 144 -9.44 5.49 8.44
C LEU A 144 -10.41 6.11 7.43
N MET A 145 -10.89 5.35 6.45
CA MET A 145 -11.91 5.81 5.49
C MET A 145 -13.18 6.27 6.20
N LEU A 146 -13.65 5.53 7.22
CA LEU A 146 -14.81 5.93 8.02
C LEU A 146 -14.56 7.16 8.90
N GLU A 147 -13.31 7.40 9.30
CA GLU A 147 -12.91 8.65 9.97
C GLU A 147 -12.91 9.83 8.99
N LEU A 148 -12.47 9.63 7.74
CA LEU A 148 -12.45 10.67 6.71
C LEU A 148 -13.84 10.96 6.15
N HIS A 149 -14.66 9.93 5.97
CA HIS A 149 -16.00 10.02 5.40
C HIS A 149 -16.93 8.93 5.98
N PRO A 150 -18.02 9.27 6.69
CA PRO A 150 -18.78 8.33 7.52
C PRO A 150 -19.65 7.30 6.75
N SER A 151 -19.61 7.30 5.41
CA SER A 151 -20.40 6.39 4.58
C SER A 151 -19.80 4.98 4.52
N ARG A 152 -20.48 4.01 5.15
CA ARG A 152 -20.10 2.58 5.09
C ARG A 152 -20.06 2.00 3.67
N PRO A 153 -21.04 2.28 2.79
CA PRO A 153 -20.97 1.79 1.41
C PRO A 153 -19.71 2.26 0.68
N VAL A 154 -19.33 3.53 0.86
CA VAL A 154 -18.11 4.09 0.25
C VAL A 154 -16.88 3.36 0.77
N ALA A 155 -16.72 3.24 2.10
CA ALA A 155 -15.57 2.54 2.68
C ALA A 155 -15.50 1.07 2.25
N ASN A 156 -16.64 0.36 2.20
CA ASN A 156 -16.69 -1.04 1.78
C ASN A 156 -16.36 -1.21 0.29
N VAL A 157 -16.88 -0.36 -0.59
CA VAL A 157 -16.55 -0.39 -2.03
C VAL A 157 -15.08 -0.05 -2.26
N THR A 158 -14.54 0.97 -1.59
CA THR A 158 -13.11 1.28 -1.66
C THR A 158 -12.24 0.10 -1.20
N THR A 159 -12.64 -0.58 -0.11
CA THR A 159 -11.95 -1.79 0.37
C THR A 159 -12.00 -2.92 -0.65
N LEU A 160 -13.17 -3.13 -1.29
CA LEU A 160 -13.35 -4.12 -2.34
C LEU A 160 -12.45 -3.81 -3.54
N LEU A 161 -12.47 -2.58 -4.05
CA LEU A 161 -11.63 -2.16 -5.17
C LEU A 161 -10.15 -2.43 -4.91
N LEU A 162 -9.68 -2.07 -3.71
CA LEU A 162 -8.30 -2.30 -3.29
C LEU A 162 -7.96 -3.81 -3.24
N ALA A 163 -8.81 -4.62 -2.60
CA ALA A 163 -8.64 -6.06 -2.51
C ALA A 163 -8.66 -6.79 -3.87
N THR A 164 -9.27 -6.17 -4.88
CA THR A 164 -9.36 -6.71 -6.25
C THR A 164 -8.24 -6.25 -7.18
N ILE A 165 -7.31 -5.39 -6.74
CA ILE A 165 -6.13 -5.07 -7.55
C ILE A 165 -5.25 -6.31 -7.63
N PRO A 166 -4.91 -6.85 -8.81
CA PRO A 166 -4.23 -8.15 -8.93
C PRO A 166 -2.88 -8.22 -8.20
N LEU A 167 -2.11 -7.12 -8.26
CA LEU A 167 -0.84 -7.01 -7.55
C LEU A 167 -0.99 -7.09 -6.02
N LEU A 168 -2.12 -6.69 -5.42
CA LEU A 168 -2.24 -6.66 -3.95
C LEU A 168 -2.26 -8.04 -3.28
N PRO A 169 -3.11 -9.02 -3.67
CA PRO A 169 -3.04 -10.36 -3.10
C PRO A 169 -1.74 -11.07 -3.46
N PHE A 170 -1.14 -10.77 -4.63
CA PHE A 170 0.18 -11.30 -4.99
C PHE A 170 1.29 -10.77 -4.06
N LEU A 171 1.30 -9.46 -3.79
CA LEU A 171 2.22 -8.83 -2.84
C LEU A 171 1.98 -9.33 -1.41
N ALA A 172 0.71 -9.51 -1.01
CA ALA A 172 0.38 -10.09 0.29
C ALA A 172 0.88 -11.53 0.45
N ALA A 173 0.90 -12.29 -0.65
CA ALA A 173 1.46 -13.64 -0.74
C ALA A 173 2.99 -13.66 -0.94
N THR A 174 3.67 -12.51 -0.81
CA THR A 174 5.13 -12.38 -0.92
C THR A 174 5.72 -11.94 0.42
N VAL A 175 6.85 -12.52 0.85
CA VAL A 175 7.61 -12.04 2.01
C VAL A 175 8.39 -10.77 1.65
N THR A 176 7.84 -9.61 2.01
CA THR A 176 8.46 -8.30 1.75
C THR A 176 8.12 -7.27 2.82
N TYR A 177 9.01 -6.30 3.04
CA TYR A 177 8.78 -5.20 3.98
C TYR A 177 7.59 -4.33 3.59
N ASP A 178 7.14 -4.40 2.32
CA ASP A 178 6.05 -3.56 1.84
C ASP A 178 4.77 -3.89 2.61
N ASN A 179 4.58 -5.15 3.02
CA ASN A 179 3.42 -5.59 3.79
C ASN A 179 3.35 -4.94 5.18
N LEU A 180 4.49 -4.82 5.87
CA LEU A 180 4.54 -4.11 7.16
C LEU A 180 4.42 -2.60 6.97
N LEU A 181 5.06 -2.05 5.94
CA LEU A 181 4.97 -0.62 5.63
C LEU A 181 3.52 -0.21 5.39
N LEU A 182 2.76 -0.99 4.62
CA LEU A 182 1.35 -0.74 4.35
C LEU A 182 0.52 -0.61 5.63
N LEU A 183 0.74 -1.52 6.58
CA LEU A 183 0.05 -1.50 7.87
C LEU A 183 0.45 -0.28 8.70
N LEU A 184 1.76 -0.01 8.81
CA LEU A 184 2.28 1.11 9.59
C LEU A 184 1.83 2.46 9.02
N THR A 185 1.81 2.62 7.69
CA THR A 185 1.30 3.83 7.05
C THR A 185 -0.20 4.02 7.28
N GLY A 186 -1.00 2.96 7.21
CA GLY A 186 -2.43 3.03 7.53
C GLY A 186 -2.68 3.43 8.98
N CYS A 187 -1.93 2.84 9.92
CA CYS A 187 -1.99 3.18 11.34
C CYS A 187 -1.53 4.63 11.60
N TYR A 188 -0.46 5.06 10.93
CA TYR A 188 0.07 6.41 11.02
C TYR A 188 -0.97 7.43 10.58
N PHE A 189 -1.57 7.26 9.39
CA PHE A 189 -2.58 8.19 8.91
C PHE A 189 -3.87 8.16 9.72
N LEU A 190 -4.23 7.02 10.30
CA LEU A 190 -5.33 6.96 11.27
C LEU A 190 -5.06 7.84 12.49
N ALA A 191 -3.86 7.74 13.07
CA ALA A 191 -3.45 8.57 14.20
C ALA A 191 -3.39 10.06 13.80
N VAL A 192 -2.85 10.39 12.62
CA VAL A 192 -2.79 11.75 12.07
C VAL A 192 -4.19 12.35 11.92
N VAL A 193 -5.14 11.63 11.29
CA VAL A 193 -6.51 12.12 11.10
C VAL A 193 -7.24 12.32 12.42
N GLN A 194 -7.08 11.39 13.36
CA GLN A 194 -7.64 11.55 14.71
C GLN A 194 -7.02 12.75 15.44
N LEU A 195 -5.72 12.97 15.29
CA LEU A 195 -5.04 14.12 15.89
C LEU A 195 -5.58 15.44 15.33
N VAL A 196 -5.72 15.54 14.01
CA VAL A 196 -6.31 16.72 13.34
C VAL A 196 -7.74 16.97 13.84
N LYS A 197 -8.57 15.92 14.00
CA LYS A 197 -9.94 16.05 14.54
C LYS A 197 -9.99 16.59 15.96
N THR A 198 -8.98 16.29 16.79
CA THR A 198 -8.84 16.86 18.14
C THR A 198 -8.20 18.26 18.13
N GLY A 199 -7.96 18.85 16.96
CA GLY A 199 -7.26 20.12 16.84
C GLY A 199 -5.80 20.08 17.34
N GLY A 200 -5.21 18.89 17.46
CA GLY A 200 -3.87 18.70 18.03
C GLY A 200 -3.81 18.55 19.56
N ALA A 201 -4.94 18.57 20.27
CA ALA A 201 -4.95 18.59 21.74
C ALA A 201 -4.46 17.29 22.40
N SER A 202 -4.54 16.14 21.71
CA SER A 202 -4.23 14.84 22.30
C SER A 202 -2.74 14.48 22.28
N THR A 203 -2.06 14.61 23.43
CA THR A 203 -0.67 14.17 23.61
C THR A 203 -0.46 12.70 23.24
N ARG A 204 -1.42 11.82 23.57
CA ARG A 204 -1.35 10.40 23.20
C ARG A 204 -1.24 10.21 21.69
N LEU A 205 -2.04 10.95 20.92
CA LEU A 205 -2.05 10.83 19.46
C LEU A 205 -0.77 11.38 18.83
N TRP A 206 -0.15 12.41 19.42
CA TRP A 206 1.20 12.84 19.05
C TRP A 206 2.24 11.75 19.27
N LEU A 207 2.28 11.13 20.44
CA LEU A 207 3.24 10.05 20.73
C LEU A 207 3.06 8.88 19.77
N VAL A 208 1.80 8.46 19.55
CA VAL A 208 1.48 7.37 18.63
C VAL A 208 1.84 7.71 17.18
N SER A 209 1.51 8.90 16.69
CA SER A 209 1.82 9.30 15.31
C SER A 209 3.32 9.39 15.07
N LEU A 210 4.08 9.97 16.01
CA LEU A 210 5.54 10.04 15.92
C LEU A 210 6.18 8.66 15.95
N ALA A 211 5.78 7.78 16.86
CA ALA A 211 6.30 6.42 16.95
C ALA A 211 6.02 5.61 15.67
N LEU A 212 4.78 5.66 15.16
CA LEU A 212 4.40 4.97 13.92
C LEU A 212 5.14 5.52 12.70
N GLY A 213 5.32 6.84 12.61
CA GLY A 213 6.08 7.47 11.53
C GLY A 213 7.56 7.08 11.53
N MET A 214 8.17 6.96 12.71
CA MET A 214 9.54 6.46 12.87
C MET A 214 9.64 4.98 12.50
N PHE A 215 8.72 4.13 12.95
CA PHE A 215 8.70 2.71 12.58
C PHE A 215 8.46 2.49 11.09
N ALA A 216 7.55 3.25 10.47
CA ALA A 216 7.35 3.20 9.02
C ALA A 216 8.63 3.61 8.27
N SER A 217 9.32 4.65 8.76
CA SER A 217 10.61 5.10 8.21
C SER A 217 11.66 3.99 8.25
N VAL A 218 11.89 3.35 9.41
CA VAL A 218 12.87 2.24 9.52
C VAL A 218 12.39 0.90 8.93
N THR A 219 11.14 0.82 8.49
CA THR A 219 10.63 -0.30 7.67
C THR A 219 10.97 -0.09 6.21
N LYS A 220 10.86 1.14 5.71
CA LYS A 220 11.28 1.53 4.37
C LYS A 220 11.68 3.00 4.34
N TYR A 221 12.95 3.26 4.03
CA TYR A 221 13.53 4.60 4.09
C TYR A 221 12.79 5.64 3.22
N SER A 222 12.13 5.21 2.14
CA SER A 222 11.31 6.08 1.28
C SER A 222 10.13 6.75 2.01
N PHE A 223 9.80 6.31 3.23
CA PHE A 223 8.78 6.94 4.07
C PHE A 223 9.32 8.10 4.93
N VAL A 224 10.64 8.22 5.13
CA VAL A 224 11.27 9.32 5.88
C VAL A 224 10.79 10.71 5.42
N PRO A 225 10.86 11.08 4.12
CA PRO A 225 10.43 12.41 3.68
C PRO A 225 8.93 12.64 3.88
N VAL A 226 8.12 11.60 3.74
CA VAL A 226 6.67 11.66 4.00
C VAL A 226 6.40 11.93 5.47
N PHE A 227 7.06 11.20 6.36
CA PHE A 227 6.96 11.41 7.80
C PHE A 227 7.40 12.83 8.19
N ALA A 228 8.52 13.31 7.63
CA ALA A 228 9.03 14.64 7.91
C ALA A 228 8.03 15.74 7.51
N VAL A 229 7.54 15.74 6.27
CA VAL A 229 6.64 16.79 5.77
C VAL A 229 5.29 16.78 6.50
N VAL A 230 4.70 15.61 6.74
CA VAL A 230 3.44 15.51 7.48
C VAL A 230 3.61 15.94 8.93
N THR A 231 4.73 15.61 9.57
CA THR A 231 5.01 16.04 10.96
C THR A 231 5.22 17.55 11.04
N VAL A 232 5.97 18.15 10.11
CA VAL A 232 6.13 19.61 10.02
C VAL A 232 4.76 20.27 9.85
N TYR A 233 3.92 19.77 8.94
CA TYR A 233 2.55 20.26 8.76
C TYR A 233 1.75 20.21 10.07
N LEU A 234 1.78 19.07 10.78
CA LEU A 234 1.07 18.92 12.05
C LEU A 234 1.57 19.90 13.12
N VAL A 235 2.89 20.10 13.23
CA VAL A 235 3.47 21.04 14.21
C VAL A 235 3.03 22.46 13.90
N LEU A 236 3.12 22.88 12.63
CA LEU A 236 2.75 24.24 12.22
C LEU A 236 1.26 24.54 12.40
N VAL A 237 0.38 23.59 12.05
CA VAL A 237 -1.08 23.84 12.04
C VAL A 237 -1.74 23.47 13.38
N HIS A 238 -1.25 22.42 14.05
CA HIS A 238 -1.89 21.83 15.23
C HIS A 238 -1.04 21.89 16.50
N GLY A 239 0.22 22.34 16.42
CA GLY A 239 1.11 22.46 17.59
C GLY A 239 0.60 23.43 18.65
N ALA A 240 -0.07 24.51 18.26
CA ALA A 240 -0.69 25.45 19.20
C ALA A 240 -1.84 24.82 20.01
N GLY A 241 -2.55 23.83 19.45
CA GLY A 241 -3.57 23.06 20.16
C GLY A 241 -2.95 22.20 21.25
N TRP A 242 -1.87 21.49 20.90
CA TRP A 242 -1.09 20.69 21.86
C TRP A 242 -0.53 21.55 23.00
N TRP A 243 0.10 22.68 22.67
CA TRP A 243 0.69 23.57 23.68
C TRP A 243 -0.35 24.12 24.66
N ARG A 244 -1.53 24.50 24.17
CA ARG A 244 -2.64 24.94 25.03
C ARG A 244 -3.13 23.81 25.94
N ALA A 245 -3.28 22.60 25.42
CA ALA A 245 -3.70 21.44 26.20
C ALA A 245 -2.69 21.12 27.32
N VAL A 246 -1.38 21.15 27.01
CA VAL A 246 -0.30 20.94 27.99
C VAL A 246 -0.26 22.05 29.04
N ARG A 247 -0.47 23.32 28.66
CA ARG A 247 -0.53 24.41 29.65
C ARG A 247 -1.75 24.31 30.58
N ALA A 248 -2.92 23.96 30.03
CA ALA A 248 -4.16 23.88 30.79
C ALA A 248 -4.19 22.70 31.77
N ASN A 249 -3.61 21.56 31.39
CA ASN A 249 -3.73 20.30 32.14
C ASN A 249 -2.39 19.78 32.70
N GLY A 250 -1.33 20.61 32.68
CA GLY A 250 0.04 20.22 32.99
C GLY A 250 0.70 19.38 31.89
N ALA A 251 1.94 18.92 32.12
CA ALA A 251 2.76 18.17 31.14
C ALA A 251 2.08 16.96 30.46
N LEU A 252 0.94 16.50 30.99
CA LEU A 252 0.17 15.38 30.47
C LEU A 252 -0.97 15.79 29.54
N GLY A 253 -1.37 17.07 29.50
CA GLY A 253 -2.22 17.62 28.43
C GLY A 253 -3.52 16.85 28.15
N VAL A 254 -4.20 16.35 29.18
CA VAL A 254 -5.37 15.47 29.00
C VAL A 254 -6.68 16.23 29.15
N GLU A 255 -7.52 16.22 28.12
CA GLU A 255 -8.94 16.59 28.23
C GLU A 255 -9.66 15.60 29.15
N GLY A 256 -10.32 16.10 30.21
CA GLY A 256 -11.42 15.43 30.93
C GLY A 256 -11.13 14.02 31.44
N GLU A 257 -10.80 13.91 32.72
CA GLU A 257 -10.27 12.73 33.43
C GLU A 257 -8.79 12.50 33.14
N ALA A 258 -7.95 12.66 34.16
CA ALA A 258 -6.52 12.35 34.10
C ALA A 258 -6.33 10.98 33.43
N ALA A 259 -5.88 10.95 32.17
CA ALA A 259 -5.49 9.71 31.55
C ALA A 259 -4.37 9.18 32.44
N PRO A 260 -4.58 8.08 33.17
CA PRO A 260 -3.59 7.63 34.13
C PRO A 260 -2.27 7.48 33.37
N ALA A 261 -1.14 7.88 33.94
CA ALA A 261 0.17 7.84 33.28
C ALA A 261 0.43 6.51 32.52
N ARG A 262 -0.20 5.43 33.00
CA ARG A 262 -0.33 4.12 32.33
C ARG A 262 -0.80 4.16 30.86
N ARG A 263 -1.73 5.04 30.47
CA ARG A 263 -2.23 5.21 29.09
C ARG A 263 -1.20 5.86 28.16
N LEU A 264 -0.22 6.59 28.70
CA LEU A 264 0.87 7.23 27.95
C LEU A 264 2.16 6.41 27.98
N ALA A 265 2.33 5.51 28.96
CA ALA A 265 3.53 4.70 29.12
C ALA A 265 3.88 3.90 27.86
N LEU A 266 2.91 3.20 27.27
CA LEU A 266 3.16 2.39 26.07
C LEU A 266 3.51 3.26 24.83
N PRO A 267 2.71 4.28 24.43
CA PRO A 267 3.11 5.17 23.34
C PRO A 267 4.45 5.87 23.58
N GLY A 268 4.74 6.29 24.81
CA GLY A 268 6.02 6.89 25.17
C GLY A 268 7.18 5.92 25.02
N ALA A 269 7.05 4.68 25.51
CA ALA A 269 8.06 3.64 25.34
C ALA A 269 8.30 3.31 23.85
N LEU A 270 7.23 3.18 23.06
CA LEU A 270 7.35 2.96 21.62
C LEU A 270 8.05 4.12 20.91
N LEU A 271 7.78 5.37 21.31
CA LEU A 271 8.48 6.53 20.77
C LEU A 271 9.97 6.50 21.11
N VAL A 272 10.34 6.17 22.35
CA VAL A 272 11.75 6.05 22.75
C VAL A 272 12.47 4.99 21.91
N VAL A 273 11.84 3.83 21.70
CA VAL A 273 12.38 2.79 20.82
C VAL A 273 12.51 3.31 19.38
N GLY A 274 11.47 3.95 18.84
CA GLY A 274 11.49 4.53 17.49
C GLY A 274 12.62 5.54 17.30
N ILE A 275 12.83 6.43 18.28
CA ILE A 275 13.94 7.39 18.30
C ILE A 275 15.28 6.66 18.28
N ALA A 276 15.48 5.65 19.14
CA ALA A 276 16.72 4.89 19.20
C ALA A 276 17.04 4.21 17.86
N LEU A 277 16.05 3.58 17.22
CA LEU A 277 16.22 2.92 15.92
C LEU A 277 16.55 3.94 14.82
N VAL A 278 15.82 5.06 14.74
CA VAL A 278 16.05 6.14 13.76
C VAL A 278 17.43 6.77 13.93
N ILE A 279 17.84 7.06 15.17
CA ILE A 279 19.18 7.60 15.45
C ILE A 279 20.25 6.60 14.99
N SER A 280 20.09 5.33 15.37
CA SER A 280 21.09 4.29 15.09
C SER A 280 21.34 4.06 13.59
N ARG A 281 20.34 4.32 12.74
CA ARG A 281 20.46 4.19 11.29
C ARG A 281 20.70 5.53 10.62
N TYR A 282 19.73 6.42 10.64
CA TYR A 282 19.78 7.62 9.80
C TYR A 282 20.71 8.70 10.33
N VAL A 283 20.69 8.98 11.63
CA VAL A 283 21.52 10.04 12.21
C VAL A 283 22.99 9.62 12.23
N VAL A 284 23.28 8.40 12.65
CA VAL A 284 24.64 7.86 12.62
C VAL A 284 25.18 7.80 11.19
N ASN A 285 24.38 7.35 10.22
CA ASN A 285 24.81 7.34 8.81
C ASN A 285 25.09 8.75 8.29
N LEU A 286 24.21 9.71 8.57
CA LEU A 286 24.40 11.09 8.16
C LEU A 286 25.69 11.68 8.74
N LEU A 287 25.98 11.42 10.01
CA LEU A 287 27.20 11.91 10.67
C LEU A 287 28.47 11.23 10.14
N ARG A 288 28.39 9.95 9.73
CA ARG A 288 29.56 9.17 9.30
C ARG A 288 29.84 9.26 7.80
N PHE A 289 28.80 9.27 6.97
CA PHE A 289 28.87 9.16 5.52
C PHE A 289 28.31 10.39 4.79
N GLY A 290 27.74 11.37 5.50
CA GLY A 290 27.12 12.55 4.87
C GLY A 290 25.75 12.29 4.24
N THR A 291 25.22 11.07 4.34
CA THR A 291 23.90 10.68 3.82
C THR A 291 23.19 9.73 4.78
N PRO A 292 21.84 9.79 4.93
CA PRO A 292 21.11 8.83 5.76
C PRO A 292 21.10 7.41 5.18
N SER A 293 21.42 7.24 3.88
CA SER A 293 21.49 5.95 3.18
C SER A 293 22.78 5.94 2.34
N PRO A 294 23.92 5.51 2.90
CA PRO A 294 25.18 5.43 2.18
C PRO A 294 25.11 4.42 1.03
N ASP A 295 25.96 4.59 0.02
CA ASP A 295 26.12 3.57 -1.02
C ASP A 295 26.79 2.32 -0.43
N CYS A 296 26.58 1.15 -1.02
CA CYS A 296 27.26 -0.06 -0.58
C CYS A 296 28.79 0.09 -0.62
N ALA A 297 29.34 0.74 -1.66
CA ALA A 297 30.77 0.96 -1.80
C ALA A 297 31.37 1.92 -0.76
N ASP A 298 30.54 2.71 -0.05
CA ASP A 298 30.98 3.54 1.08
C ASP A 298 31.21 2.71 2.36
N VAL A 299 30.61 1.51 2.45
CA VAL A 299 30.53 0.72 3.69
C VAL A 299 31.10 -0.68 3.57
N ALA A 300 31.39 -1.16 2.37
CA ALA A 300 31.97 -2.47 2.08
C ALA A 300 32.88 -2.41 0.84
N THR A 301 33.62 -3.50 0.59
CA THR A 301 34.44 -3.59 -0.63
C THR A 301 33.57 -3.71 -1.88
N VAL A 302 34.09 -3.29 -3.03
CA VAL A 302 33.38 -3.41 -4.32
C VAL A 302 32.98 -4.86 -4.59
N ASP A 303 33.88 -5.83 -4.37
CA ASP A 303 33.57 -7.26 -4.58
C ASP A 303 32.41 -7.75 -3.70
N TYR A 304 32.31 -7.27 -2.46
CA TYR A 304 31.19 -7.57 -1.58
C TYR A 304 29.88 -7.00 -2.16
N CYS A 305 29.91 -5.75 -2.62
CA CYS A 305 28.75 -5.08 -3.19
C CYS A 305 28.29 -5.71 -4.51
N ARG A 306 29.23 -6.17 -5.33
CA ARG A 306 28.95 -6.89 -6.59
C ARG A 306 28.31 -8.26 -6.39
N ALA A 307 28.36 -8.83 -5.19
CA ALA A 307 27.59 -10.03 -4.90
C ALA A 307 26.06 -9.76 -4.92
N TRP A 308 25.64 -8.51 -4.67
CA TRP A 308 24.23 -8.12 -4.69
C TRP A 308 23.80 -7.67 -6.09
N ALA A 309 22.97 -8.48 -6.75
CA ALA A 309 22.62 -8.32 -8.16
C ALA A 309 22.14 -6.92 -8.59
N PRO A 310 21.27 -6.21 -7.83
CA PRO A 310 20.86 -4.85 -8.16
C PRO A 310 22.02 -3.85 -8.21
N TRP A 311 23.00 -3.99 -7.31
CA TRP A 311 24.16 -3.10 -7.27
C TRP A 311 25.16 -3.45 -8.39
N ASP A 312 25.47 -4.73 -8.59
CA ASP A 312 26.36 -5.17 -9.69
C ASP A 312 25.84 -4.74 -11.06
N ARG A 313 24.53 -4.87 -11.29
CA ARG A 313 23.87 -4.37 -12.49
C ARG A 313 24.08 -2.86 -12.67
N ASN A 314 23.82 -2.07 -11.63
CA ASN A 314 23.97 -0.60 -11.73
C ASN A 314 25.43 -0.21 -11.95
N TYR A 315 26.35 -0.83 -11.22
CA TYR A 315 27.79 -0.65 -11.39
C TYR A 315 28.29 -1.01 -12.78
N GLY A 316 27.69 -2.02 -13.42
CA GLY A 316 28.02 -2.42 -14.79
C GLY A 316 27.43 -1.51 -15.88
N LEU A 317 26.33 -0.81 -15.59
CA LEU A 317 25.67 0.11 -16.53
C LEU A 317 26.32 1.50 -16.52
N ASP A 318 26.74 1.97 -15.35
CA ASP A 318 27.26 3.33 -15.11
C ASP A 318 28.41 3.72 -16.06
N PRO A 319 29.45 2.90 -16.32
CA PRO A 319 30.52 3.28 -17.26
C PRO A 319 30.10 3.30 -18.74
N GLY A 320 28.92 2.74 -19.06
CA GLY A 320 28.42 2.58 -20.42
C GLY A 320 27.46 3.68 -20.87
N PHE A 321 27.14 4.63 -19.99
CA PHE A 321 26.18 5.71 -20.25
C PHE A 321 26.77 7.05 -19.81
N ASP A 322 26.85 8.01 -20.74
CA ASP A 322 27.30 9.36 -20.39
C ASP A 322 26.21 10.06 -19.58
N ASP A 323 26.57 10.56 -18.39
CA ASP A 323 25.67 11.33 -17.54
C ASP A 323 25.01 12.49 -18.30
N LEU A 324 23.68 12.53 -18.23
CA LEU A 324 22.87 13.57 -18.85
C LEU A 324 22.48 14.65 -17.84
N ASP A 325 22.57 15.92 -18.26
CA ASP A 325 22.11 17.03 -17.44
C ASP A 325 20.57 17.02 -17.26
N PRO A 326 20.06 17.17 -16.03
CA PRO A 326 18.62 17.16 -15.78
C PRO A 326 17.95 18.41 -16.38
N LYS A 327 17.07 18.21 -17.36
CA LYS A 327 16.19 19.26 -17.90
C LYS A 327 14.76 19.08 -17.43
N PHE A 328 14.11 20.19 -17.05
CA PHE A 328 12.72 20.15 -16.60
C PHE A 328 11.74 19.73 -17.71
N SER A 329 12.00 20.14 -18.97
CA SER A 329 11.20 19.72 -20.13
C SER A 329 11.21 18.19 -20.29
N ASP A 330 12.40 17.61 -20.17
CA ASP A 330 12.63 16.19 -20.42
C ASP A 330 12.04 15.37 -19.27
N ALA A 331 12.19 15.86 -18.04
CA ALA A 331 11.52 15.30 -16.87
C ALA A 331 10.00 15.26 -17.03
N LEU A 332 9.37 16.33 -17.55
CA LEU A 332 7.92 16.33 -17.80
C LEU A 332 7.52 15.32 -18.89
N VAL A 333 8.30 15.22 -19.97
CA VAL A 333 8.05 14.21 -21.02
C VAL A 333 8.12 12.82 -20.40
N VAL A 334 9.25 12.45 -19.78
CA VAL A 334 9.45 11.14 -19.14
C VAL A 334 8.36 10.84 -18.12
N LEU A 335 7.97 11.82 -17.31
CA LEU A 335 6.90 11.66 -16.31
C LEU A 335 5.59 11.19 -16.94
N PHE A 336 5.16 11.81 -18.03
CA PHE A 336 3.85 11.54 -18.64
C PHE A 336 3.87 10.45 -19.71
N THR A 337 4.99 10.23 -20.40
CA THR A 337 5.09 9.26 -21.50
C THR A 337 5.65 7.91 -21.08
N GLU A 338 6.46 7.85 -20.02
CA GLU A 338 7.14 6.62 -19.60
C GLU A 338 6.82 6.24 -18.15
N TRP A 339 7.08 7.14 -17.19
CA TRP A 339 7.02 6.79 -15.78
C TRP A 339 5.58 6.56 -15.29
N LEU A 340 4.64 7.48 -15.56
CA LEU A 340 3.24 7.29 -15.15
C LEU A 340 2.56 6.08 -15.83
N PRO A 341 2.66 5.90 -17.17
CA PRO A 341 2.16 4.69 -17.82
C PRO A 341 2.84 3.43 -17.29
N GLY A 342 4.16 3.48 -17.08
CA GLY A 342 4.95 2.39 -16.52
C GLY A 342 4.46 1.99 -15.14
N ILE A 343 4.37 2.93 -14.20
CA ILE A 343 3.81 2.70 -12.86
C ILE A 343 2.41 2.09 -12.97
N ALA A 344 1.50 2.67 -13.76
CA ALA A 344 0.14 2.15 -13.88
C ALA A 344 0.08 0.72 -14.42
N SER A 345 0.88 0.42 -15.45
CA SER A 345 0.97 -0.92 -16.05
C SER A 345 1.40 -1.99 -15.04
N THR A 346 2.16 -1.60 -14.02
CA THR A 346 2.61 -2.54 -12.99
C THR A 346 1.53 -2.93 -11.97
N LEU A 347 0.33 -2.35 -12.00
CA LEU A 347 -0.80 -2.78 -11.14
C LEU A 347 -1.26 -4.23 -11.39
N GLY A 348 -0.96 -4.77 -12.56
CA GLY A 348 -1.15 -6.18 -12.91
C GLY A 348 0.14 -6.99 -12.93
N PHE A 349 1.27 -6.42 -12.51
CA PHE A 349 2.57 -7.09 -12.61
C PHE A 349 2.70 -8.17 -11.55
N VAL A 350 2.92 -9.39 -12.00
CA VAL A 350 3.11 -10.58 -11.16
C VAL A 350 4.22 -11.42 -11.77
N GLY A 351 4.93 -12.19 -10.97
CA GLY A 351 6.06 -12.96 -11.48
C GLY A 351 6.87 -13.62 -10.39
N VAL A 352 7.61 -14.65 -10.77
CA VAL A 352 8.40 -15.47 -9.85
C VAL A 352 9.86 -15.50 -10.27
N LYS A 353 10.72 -15.89 -9.33
CA LYS A 353 12.09 -16.31 -9.59
C LYS A 353 12.09 -17.81 -9.94
N SER A 354 12.62 -18.15 -11.10
CA SER A 354 12.79 -19.52 -11.59
C SER A 354 14.26 -19.78 -11.91
N GLY A 355 15.00 -20.31 -10.93
CA GLY A 355 16.46 -20.34 -10.99
C GLY A 355 17.02 -18.93 -10.89
N GLU A 356 17.96 -18.56 -11.76
CA GLU A 356 18.50 -17.18 -11.80
C GLU A 356 17.65 -16.20 -12.62
N GLN A 357 16.60 -16.68 -13.29
CA GLN A 357 15.76 -15.83 -14.13
C GLN A 357 14.52 -15.36 -13.37
N ILE A 358 14.18 -14.09 -13.56
CA ILE A 358 12.89 -13.54 -13.17
C ILE A 358 11.95 -13.68 -14.38
N VAL A 359 10.84 -14.39 -14.18
CA VAL A 359 9.79 -14.52 -15.20
C VAL A 359 8.54 -13.83 -14.68
N SER A 360 8.00 -12.91 -15.47
CA SER A 360 6.91 -12.04 -15.03
C SER A 360 5.98 -11.68 -16.18
N SER A 361 4.76 -11.27 -15.80
CA SER A 361 3.77 -10.74 -16.73
C SER A 361 3.08 -9.54 -16.10
N ALA A 362 2.86 -8.50 -16.90
CA ALA A 362 2.03 -7.34 -16.56
C ALA A 362 0.63 -7.42 -17.20
N GLY A 363 0.28 -8.61 -17.71
CA GLY A 363 -0.87 -8.81 -18.58
C GLY A 363 -0.69 -8.26 -19.99
N SER A 364 -1.77 -8.38 -20.76
CA SER A 364 -1.84 -7.97 -22.14
C SER A 364 -1.63 -6.46 -22.31
N ALA A 365 -1.28 -6.03 -23.53
CA ALA A 365 -1.20 -4.61 -23.84
C ALA A 365 -2.51 -3.87 -23.49
N LEU A 366 -3.65 -4.53 -23.73
CA LEU A 366 -4.96 -3.98 -23.43
C LEU A 366 -5.17 -3.77 -21.91
N SER A 367 -4.77 -4.72 -21.07
CA SER A 367 -4.88 -4.55 -19.61
C SER A 367 -4.01 -3.40 -19.09
N ARG A 368 -2.82 -3.18 -19.66
CA ARG A 368 -1.92 -2.08 -19.28
C ARG A 368 -2.54 -0.72 -19.57
N GLU A 369 -3.08 -0.53 -20.77
CA GLU A 369 -3.77 0.71 -21.14
C GLU A 369 -5.01 0.96 -20.25
N TRP A 370 -5.75 -0.09 -19.92
CA TRP A 370 -6.87 0.01 -18.98
C TRP A 370 -6.44 0.44 -17.59
N PHE A 371 -5.33 -0.09 -17.05
CA PHE A 371 -4.82 0.35 -15.75
C PHE A 371 -4.40 1.82 -15.76
N TYR A 372 -3.75 2.26 -16.84
CA TYR A 372 -3.36 3.67 -17.00
C TYR A 372 -4.58 4.60 -17.07
N LEU A 373 -5.56 4.28 -17.92
CA LEU A 373 -6.82 5.05 -18.00
C LEU A 373 -7.56 5.05 -16.66
N ALA A 374 -7.65 3.92 -15.97
CA ALA A 374 -8.28 3.83 -14.66
C ALA A 374 -7.57 4.70 -13.62
N MET A 375 -6.23 4.71 -13.61
CA MET A 375 -5.43 5.56 -12.73
C MET A 375 -5.73 7.05 -12.98
N ILE A 376 -5.75 7.49 -14.25
CA ILE A 376 -6.09 8.87 -14.61
C ILE A 376 -7.50 9.22 -14.13
N LEU A 377 -8.49 8.35 -14.40
CA LEU A 377 -9.88 8.59 -13.99
C LEU A 377 -10.02 8.68 -12.47
N VAL A 378 -9.33 7.82 -11.71
CA VAL A 378 -9.29 7.88 -10.24
C VAL A 378 -8.68 9.20 -9.77
N LEU A 379 -7.56 9.62 -10.35
CA LEU A 379 -6.89 10.87 -9.98
C LEU A 379 -7.77 12.09 -10.28
N VAL A 380 -8.35 12.16 -11.48
CA VAL A 380 -9.26 13.24 -11.89
C VAL A 380 -10.49 13.27 -10.98
N ALA A 381 -11.11 12.13 -10.70
CA ALA A 381 -12.26 12.06 -9.79
C ALA A 381 -11.89 12.50 -8.36
N ALA A 382 -10.72 12.08 -7.85
CA ALA A 382 -10.22 12.50 -6.54
C ALA A 382 -9.97 14.01 -6.46
N LEU A 383 -9.41 14.63 -7.51
CA LEU A 383 -9.13 16.06 -7.57
C LEU A 383 -10.40 16.91 -7.71
N LEU A 384 -11.29 16.53 -8.63
CA LEU A 384 -12.50 17.30 -8.94
C LEU A 384 -13.55 17.15 -7.83
N PHE A 385 -13.76 15.92 -7.35
CA PHE A 385 -14.89 15.58 -6.50
C PHE A 385 -14.50 15.21 -5.06
N GLY A 386 -13.22 15.01 -4.75
CA GLY A 386 -12.74 14.72 -3.39
C GLY A 386 -12.92 15.88 -2.39
N ARG A 387 -13.56 16.99 -2.80
CA ARG A 387 -13.97 18.11 -1.93
C ARG A 387 -15.01 17.74 -0.87
N VAL A 388 -15.57 16.52 -0.95
CA VAL A 388 -16.45 15.95 0.07
C VAL A 388 -15.75 15.67 1.40
N VAL A 389 -14.43 15.48 1.40
CA VAL A 389 -13.62 15.34 2.62
C VAL A 389 -13.12 16.71 3.06
N PRO A 390 -13.29 17.10 4.34
CA PRO A 390 -12.84 18.39 4.85
C PRO A 390 -11.36 18.66 4.57
N LEU A 391 -11.02 19.91 4.22
CA LEU A 391 -9.66 20.30 3.81
C LEU A 391 -8.59 19.89 4.82
N ALA A 392 -8.82 20.14 6.11
CA ALA A 392 -7.89 19.79 7.17
C ALA A 392 -7.55 18.29 7.22
N LEU A 393 -8.49 17.41 6.88
CA LEU A 393 -8.27 15.96 6.92
C LEU A 393 -7.57 15.43 5.67
N ARG A 394 -7.75 16.10 4.51
CA ARG A 394 -7.19 15.68 3.22
C ARG A 394 -5.78 16.23 2.95
N VAL A 395 -5.43 17.38 3.51
CA VAL A 395 -4.11 18.01 3.29
C VAL A 395 -2.94 17.09 3.65
N PRO A 396 -2.85 16.48 4.86
CA PRO A 396 -1.69 15.64 5.20
C PRO A 396 -1.54 14.43 4.26
N LEU A 397 -2.66 13.88 3.79
CA LEU A 397 -2.66 12.75 2.85
C LEU A 397 -2.22 13.17 1.44
N TRP A 398 -2.63 14.35 0.97
CA TRP A 398 -2.14 14.93 -0.29
C TRP A 398 -0.66 15.29 -0.21
N LEU A 399 -0.19 15.89 0.88
CA LEU A 399 1.22 16.18 1.09
C LEU A 399 2.06 14.91 1.02
N ALA A 400 1.64 13.86 1.72
CA ALA A 400 2.30 12.57 1.69
C ALA A 400 2.41 11.98 0.27
N LEU A 401 1.29 11.96 -0.47
CA LEU A 401 1.27 11.44 -1.82
C LEU A 401 2.16 12.27 -2.76
N ILE A 402 2.06 13.60 -2.74
CA ILE A 402 2.84 14.48 -3.61
C ILE A 402 4.33 14.34 -3.34
N VAL A 403 4.74 14.37 -2.07
CA VAL A 403 6.15 14.24 -1.68
C VAL A 403 6.69 12.87 -2.06
N HIS A 404 5.94 11.80 -1.79
CA HIS A 404 6.35 10.45 -2.18
C HIS A 404 6.49 10.30 -3.70
N SER A 405 5.48 10.73 -4.46
CA SER A 405 5.50 10.69 -5.93
C SER A 405 6.67 11.48 -6.50
N ALA A 406 6.89 12.71 -6.03
CA ALA A 406 7.92 13.59 -6.54
C ALA A 406 9.32 13.02 -6.28
N LEU A 407 9.58 12.49 -5.08
CA LEU A 407 10.88 11.93 -4.74
C LEU A 407 11.13 10.59 -5.43
N LEU A 408 10.13 9.71 -5.52
CA LEU A 408 10.27 8.46 -6.25
C LEU A 408 10.53 8.73 -7.74
N PHE A 409 9.76 9.64 -8.35
CA PHE A 409 9.99 10.06 -9.73
C PHE A 409 11.38 10.66 -9.90
N TRP A 410 11.82 11.53 -8.98
CA TRP A 410 13.14 12.15 -9.05
C TRP A 410 14.25 11.10 -9.02
N VAL A 411 14.18 10.11 -8.12
CA VAL A 411 15.16 9.01 -8.07
C VAL A 411 15.17 8.21 -9.37
N ASN A 412 14.00 7.84 -9.90
CA ASN A 412 13.96 7.08 -11.14
C ASN A 412 14.41 7.91 -12.35
N TYR A 413 14.15 9.21 -12.35
CA TYR A 413 14.61 10.12 -13.39
C TYR A 413 16.13 10.30 -13.32
N THR A 414 16.72 10.40 -12.12
CA THR A 414 18.18 10.41 -11.99
C THR A 414 18.79 9.08 -12.47
N ASP A 415 18.17 7.93 -12.14
CA ASP A 415 18.63 6.63 -12.67
C ASP A 415 18.59 6.60 -14.21
N LEU A 416 17.58 7.21 -14.85
CA LEU A 416 17.53 7.33 -16.30
C LEU A 416 18.66 8.19 -16.85
N LEU A 417 19.00 9.28 -16.17
CA LEU A 417 20.04 10.22 -16.60
C LEU A 417 21.46 9.68 -16.41
N THR A 418 21.67 8.75 -15.47
CA THR A 418 23.01 8.20 -15.17
C THR A 418 23.19 6.77 -15.66
N LEU A 419 22.12 5.96 -15.70
CA LEU A 419 22.18 4.54 -16.11
C LEU A 419 21.50 4.27 -17.45
N GLY A 420 20.88 5.28 -18.06
CA GLY A 420 20.16 5.14 -19.33
C GLY A 420 18.86 4.36 -19.27
N LEU A 421 18.38 4.00 -18.06
CA LEU A 421 17.18 3.19 -17.85
C LEU A 421 16.38 3.70 -16.64
N LEU A 422 15.04 3.68 -16.77
CA LEU A 422 14.15 3.86 -15.61
C LEU A 422 14.20 2.60 -14.74
N MET A 423 14.83 2.69 -13.58
CA MET A 423 15.00 1.56 -12.68
C MET A 423 14.02 1.59 -11.52
N ALA A 424 13.73 0.41 -10.97
CA ALA A 424 13.03 0.24 -9.69
C ALA A 424 11.77 1.12 -9.52
N TYR A 425 10.91 1.19 -10.53
CA TYR A 425 9.59 1.84 -10.45
C TYR A 425 8.48 0.78 -10.46
N SER A 426 7.51 0.88 -9.53
CA SER A 426 6.38 -0.04 -9.43
C SER A 426 5.20 0.57 -8.68
N ALA A 427 3.99 0.20 -9.08
CA ALA A 427 2.73 0.56 -8.42
C ALA A 427 2.67 0.10 -6.96
N ARG A 428 3.41 -0.95 -6.56
CA ARG A 428 3.45 -1.42 -5.16
C ARG A 428 3.89 -0.29 -4.21
N TYR A 429 4.71 0.64 -4.68
CA TYR A 429 5.18 1.77 -3.87
C TYR A 429 4.07 2.77 -3.54
N PHE A 430 2.97 2.77 -4.30
CA PHE A 430 1.81 3.62 -4.08
C PHE A 430 0.71 2.98 -3.25
N PHE A 431 0.77 1.68 -2.95
CA PHE A 431 -0.22 1.02 -2.10
C PHE A 431 -0.40 1.63 -0.70
N PRO A 432 0.62 2.26 -0.06
CA PRO A 432 0.40 3.00 1.19
C PRO A 432 -0.48 4.24 1.05
N TYR A 433 -0.74 4.72 -0.18
CA TYR A 433 -1.49 5.97 -0.45
C TYR A 433 -2.73 5.74 -1.32
N LEU A 434 -2.75 4.66 -2.11
CA LEU A 434 -3.84 4.29 -3.00
C LEU A 434 -5.21 4.16 -2.32
N PRO A 435 -5.36 3.61 -1.10
CA PRO A 435 -6.66 3.50 -0.44
C PRO A 435 -7.32 4.87 -0.25
N TYR A 436 -6.52 5.90 0.04
CA TYR A 436 -7.01 7.28 0.16
C TYR A 436 -7.43 7.88 -1.18
N LEU A 437 -6.65 7.68 -2.25
CA LEU A 437 -7.03 8.14 -3.59
C LEU A 437 -8.35 7.52 -4.05
N LEU A 438 -8.48 6.21 -3.88
CA LEU A 438 -9.72 5.49 -4.19
C LEU A 438 -10.89 5.97 -3.34
N LEU A 439 -10.68 6.25 -2.04
CA LEU A 439 -11.71 6.85 -1.18
C LEU A 439 -12.20 8.19 -1.75
N LEU A 440 -11.29 9.10 -2.09
CA LEU A 440 -11.67 10.41 -2.63
C LEU A 440 -12.43 10.30 -3.94
N ALA A 441 -11.98 9.41 -4.83
CA ALA A 441 -12.64 9.15 -6.10
C ALA A 441 -14.06 8.57 -5.90
N VAL A 442 -14.21 7.53 -5.07
CA VAL A 442 -15.50 6.89 -4.81
C VAL A 442 -16.46 7.83 -4.08
N ALA A 443 -16.00 8.50 -3.01
CA ALA A 443 -16.82 9.43 -2.24
C ALA A 443 -17.22 10.65 -3.08
N GLY A 444 -16.27 11.21 -3.82
CA GLY A 444 -16.48 12.35 -4.69
C GLY A 444 -17.46 12.06 -5.81
N THR A 445 -17.25 10.96 -6.54
CA THR A 445 -18.18 10.52 -7.58
C THR A 445 -19.55 10.28 -6.99
N ALA A 446 -19.68 9.52 -5.88
CA ALA A 446 -20.96 9.29 -5.23
C ALA A 446 -21.70 10.59 -4.85
N PHE A 447 -20.98 11.63 -4.43
CA PHE A 447 -21.55 12.95 -4.14
C PHE A 447 -21.97 13.71 -5.41
N ALA A 448 -21.11 13.77 -6.43
CA ALA A 448 -21.41 14.43 -7.71
C ALA A 448 -22.64 13.81 -8.39
N LEU A 449 -22.75 12.48 -8.32
CA LEU A 449 -23.90 11.73 -8.78
C LEU A 449 -25.18 12.16 -8.04
N ARG A 450 -25.16 12.18 -6.71
CA ARG A 450 -26.32 12.59 -5.90
C ARG A 450 -26.79 14.00 -6.21
N ARG A 451 -25.87 14.92 -6.54
CA ARG A 451 -26.18 16.33 -6.83
C ARG A 451 -26.78 16.54 -8.22
N THR A 452 -26.38 15.75 -9.22
CA THR A 452 -26.80 15.96 -10.61
C THR A 452 -28.15 15.32 -10.94
N ARG A 453 -28.45 14.13 -10.38
CA ARG A 453 -29.77 13.48 -10.53
C ARG A 453 -30.10 12.67 -9.26
N PRO A 454 -31.28 12.82 -8.62
CA PRO A 454 -31.70 11.97 -7.50
C PRO A 454 -31.78 10.48 -7.85
N ASP A 455 -32.01 10.15 -9.14
CA ASP A 455 -32.04 8.78 -9.68
C ASP A 455 -30.63 8.21 -9.99
N SER A 456 -29.55 8.96 -9.72
CA SER A 456 -28.13 8.61 -9.98
C SER A 456 -27.59 7.42 -9.19
N ARG A 457 -28.41 6.93 -8.27
CA ARG A 457 -28.39 5.59 -7.71
C ARG A 457 -28.20 4.46 -8.74
N VAL A 458 -28.73 4.62 -9.97
CA VAL A 458 -28.46 3.72 -11.11
C VAL A 458 -27.02 3.82 -11.61
N MET A 459 -26.43 5.01 -11.55
CA MET A 459 -25.04 5.19 -11.95
C MET A 459 -24.07 4.65 -10.89
N ALA A 460 -24.45 4.70 -9.61
CA ALA A 460 -23.75 3.98 -8.55
C ALA A 460 -23.82 2.45 -8.76
N LEU A 461 -24.95 1.93 -9.25
CA LEU A 461 -25.09 0.55 -9.69
C LEU A 461 -24.19 0.23 -10.89
N GLY A 462 -24.13 1.11 -11.88
CA GLY A 462 -23.26 0.97 -13.04
C GLY A 462 -21.77 0.99 -12.68
N LEU A 463 -21.36 1.88 -11.77
CA LEU A 463 -19.99 1.93 -11.25
C LEU A 463 -19.64 0.70 -10.40
N LEU A 464 -20.59 0.18 -9.61
CA LEU A 464 -20.42 -1.07 -8.88
C LEU A 464 -20.33 -2.26 -9.83
N ALA A 465 -21.21 -2.34 -10.83
CA ALA A 465 -21.19 -3.39 -11.84
C ALA A 465 -19.89 -3.32 -12.65
N ALA A 466 -19.44 -2.13 -13.04
CA ALA A 466 -18.14 -1.92 -13.67
C ALA A 466 -17.00 -2.34 -12.74
N ALA A 467 -17.03 -1.98 -11.45
CA ALA A 467 -16.04 -2.42 -10.48
C ALA A 467 -16.02 -3.95 -10.31
N LEU A 468 -17.18 -4.61 -10.30
CA LEU A 468 -17.30 -6.07 -10.22
C LEU A 468 -16.88 -6.76 -11.52
N VAL A 469 -17.16 -6.16 -12.68
CA VAL A 469 -16.67 -6.61 -13.98
C VAL A 469 -15.15 -6.47 -14.03
N MET A 470 -14.58 -5.33 -13.63
CA MET A 470 -13.13 -5.15 -13.52
C MET A 470 -12.52 -6.12 -12.51
N ALA A 471 -13.20 -6.40 -11.38
CA ALA A 471 -12.78 -7.40 -10.40
C ALA A 471 -12.83 -8.85 -10.93
N THR A 472 -13.58 -9.12 -11.99
CA THR A 472 -13.65 -10.45 -12.64
C THR A 472 -12.79 -10.54 -13.90
N GLN A 473 -12.44 -9.41 -14.53
CA GLN A 473 -11.48 -9.33 -15.63
C GLN A 473 -10.04 -9.29 -15.10
N GLY A 474 -9.62 -10.35 -14.41
CA GLY A 474 -8.25 -10.49 -13.89
C GLY A 474 -8.04 -9.99 -12.47
N GLY A 475 -9.07 -9.45 -11.82
CA GLY A 475 -8.97 -8.93 -10.46
C GLY A 475 -8.54 -9.98 -9.41
N GLY A 476 -7.86 -9.51 -8.38
CA GLY A 476 -7.41 -10.32 -7.26
C GLY A 476 -6.45 -11.43 -7.69
N ALA A 477 -6.61 -12.64 -7.12
CA ALA A 477 -5.74 -13.78 -7.45
C ALA A 477 -5.96 -14.36 -8.85
N ILE A 478 -7.09 -14.04 -9.50
CA ILE A 478 -7.39 -14.53 -10.86
C ILE A 478 -6.32 -14.05 -11.84
N GLY A 479 -5.84 -12.81 -11.70
CA GLY A 479 -4.79 -12.26 -12.56
C GLY A 479 -3.50 -13.06 -12.50
N PHE A 480 -3.09 -13.53 -11.33
CA PHE A 480 -1.93 -14.43 -11.20
C PHE A 480 -2.17 -15.75 -11.93
N PHE A 481 -3.29 -16.43 -11.65
CA PHE A 481 -3.56 -17.73 -12.27
C PHE A 481 -3.78 -17.64 -13.78
N ALA A 482 -4.26 -16.50 -14.30
CA ALA A 482 -4.41 -16.30 -15.74
C ALA A 482 -3.07 -16.34 -16.49
N VAL A 483 -1.98 -15.83 -15.90
CA VAL A 483 -0.64 -15.82 -16.51
C VAL A 483 0.28 -16.92 -16.02
N ALA A 484 -0.08 -17.61 -14.92
CA ALA A 484 0.82 -18.55 -14.28
C ALA A 484 1.19 -19.71 -15.21
N GLU A 485 2.46 -19.82 -15.54
CA GLU A 485 2.99 -20.95 -16.29
C GLU A 485 3.31 -22.13 -15.36
N PRO A 486 3.44 -23.38 -15.88
CA PRO A 486 3.75 -24.54 -15.05
C PRO A 486 5.01 -24.36 -14.20
N HIS A 487 6.02 -23.66 -14.71
CA HIS A 487 7.26 -23.41 -14.00
C HIS A 487 7.11 -22.35 -12.88
N TRP A 488 6.00 -21.61 -12.81
CA TRP A 488 5.72 -20.66 -11.73
C TRP A 488 5.26 -21.35 -10.45
N VAL A 489 4.75 -22.57 -10.57
CA VAL A 489 4.31 -23.40 -9.46
C VAL A 489 5.53 -24.02 -8.77
N HIS A 490 5.57 -23.92 -7.45
CA HIS A 490 6.63 -24.55 -6.65
C HIS A 490 6.50 -26.08 -6.74
N PRO A 491 7.61 -26.83 -6.98
CA PRO A 491 7.54 -28.29 -7.14
C PRO A 491 6.95 -29.02 -5.93
N GLU A 492 7.16 -28.49 -4.73
CA GLU A 492 6.64 -29.04 -3.47
C GLU A 492 5.23 -28.52 -3.11
N SER A 493 4.58 -27.75 -4.00
CA SER A 493 3.26 -27.21 -3.73
C SER A 493 2.22 -28.33 -3.59
N PRO A 494 1.47 -28.37 -2.47
CA PRO A 494 0.36 -29.32 -2.31
C PRO A 494 -0.84 -28.99 -3.23
N LEU A 495 -0.83 -27.82 -3.86
CA LEU A 495 -1.91 -27.31 -4.70
C LEU A 495 -1.52 -27.23 -6.19
N ALA A 496 -0.42 -27.86 -6.61
CA ALA A 496 0.04 -27.78 -7.99
C ALA A 496 -1.04 -28.18 -9.02
N GLY A 497 -1.74 -29.30 -8.80
CA GLY A 497 -2.84 -29.73 -9.68
C GLY A 497 -4.05 -28.78 -9.67
N LEU A 498 -4.34 -28.16 -8.51
CA LEU A 498 -5.39 -27.13 -8.43
C LEU A 498 -4.99 -25.86 -9.18
N ALA A 499 -3.73 -25.44 -9.11
CA ALA A 499 -3.21 -24.28 -9.82
C ALA A 499 -3.41 -24.42 -11.34
N GLU A 500 -3.17 -25.61 -11.91
CA GLU A 500 -3.41 -25.89 -13.33
C GLU A 500 -4.90 -25.78 -13.70
N VAL A 501 -5.80 -26.28 -12.84
CA VAL A 501 -7.25 -26.12 -13.04
C VAL A 501 -7.66 -24.66 -12.96
N LEU A 502 -7.15 -23.92 -11.97
CA LEU A 502 -7.42 -22.49 -11.80
C LEU A 502 -6.89 -21.67 -12.98
N HIS A 503 -5.72 -22.02 -13.52
CA HIS A 503 -5.17 -21.40 -14.72
C HIS A 503 -6.12 -21.56 -15.92
N ARG A 504 -6.58 -22.79 -16.22
CA ARG A 504 -7.56 -23.03 -17.31
C ARG A 504 -8.88 -22.29 -17.13
N ILE A 505 -9.33 -22.12 -15.88
CA ILE A 505 -10.55 -21.36 -15.58
C ILE A 505 -10.30 -19.86 -15.77
N ALA A 506 -9.18 -19.35 -15.25
CA ALA A 506 -8.81 -17.94 -15.32
C ALA A 506 -8.59 -17.48 -16.77
N ASP A 507 -7.87 -18.26 -17.57
CA ASP A 507 -7.63 -18.01 -19.01
C ASP A 507 -8.94 -17.85 -19.79
N ARG A 508 -9.98 -18.63 -19.45
CA ARG A 508 -11.31 -18.51 -20.09
C ARG A 508 -12.14 -17.34 -19.60
N ILE A 509 -11.92 -16.88 -18.37
CA ILE A 509 -12.71 -15.79 -17.76
C ILE A 509 -12.15 -14.42 -18.14
N VAL A 510 -10.82 -14.31 -18.27
CA VAL A 510 -10.17 -13.05 -18.61
C VAL A 510 -10.23 -12.80 -20.11
N MET A 511 -11.30 -12.13 -20.54
CA MET A 511 -11.55 -11.84 -21.96
C MET A 511 -10.60 -10.80 -22.56
N LEU A 512 -10.07 -9.90 -21.71
CA LEU A 512 -9.12 -8.87 -22.16
C LEU A 512 -7.73 -9.43 -22.47
N GLY A 513 -7.52 -10.73 -22.29
CA GLY A 513 -6.23 -11.40 -22.44
C GLY A 513 -5.26 -10.99 -21.33
N TYR A 514 -4.42 -11.93 -20.93
CA TYR A 514 -3.25 -11.70 -20.10
C TYR A 514 -1.98 -12.01 -20.89
#